data_AF-A0A946Z159-F1
#
_entry.id   AF-A0A946Z159-F1
#
_cell.length_a   1.000
_cell.length_b   1.000
_cell.length_c   1.000
_cell.angle_alpha   90.00
_cell.angle_beta   90.00
_cell.angle_gamma   90.00
#
_symmetry.space_group_name_H-M   'P 1'
#
loop_
_entity.id
_entity.type
_entity.pdbx_description
1 polymer ?
#
loop_
_entity_poly.entity_id
_entity_poly.type
_entity_poly.pdbx_seq_one_letter_code
_entity_poly.pdbx_strand_id
1 'polypeptide(L)'
;MDKFDTESDRKLCIIVSKGTLDGAYPSLIMANAAAAEGIDTHLFFTFWGMDVITKKKMDKLSVTPVGNTSMPIPQALAPMPGMATMSTKMMKKQISDLDVPDVPEFMEMLSDMG
;
A
#
# COMPACT_ATOMS: atom_id res chain seq x y z
N MET A 1 23.04 -15.01 16.65
CA MET A 1 22.73 -14.54 15.28
C MET A 1 22.59 -13.05 15.43
N ASP A 2 23.74 -12.37 15.50
CA ASP A 2 23.86 -11.01 16.02
C ASP A 2 24.67 -10.20 15.02
N LYS A 3 24.00 -9.61 14.03
CA LYS A 3 24.53 -8.54 13.15
C LYS A 3 23.41 -7.70 12.54
N PHE A 4 22.46 -7.23 13.35
CA PHE A 4 21.77 -5.99 13.01
C PHE A 4 22.46 -4.90 13.80
N ASP A 5 23.29 -4.13 13.10
CA ASP A 5 24.00 -2.99 13.66
C ASP A 5 22.98 -1.93 14.09
N THR A 6 22.72 -1.86 15.39
CA THR A 6 21.71 -0.97 16.00
C THR A 6 22.14 0.50 16.04
N GLU A 7 23.38 0.83 15.63
CA GLU A 7 23.93 2.19 15.69
C GLU A 7 24.13 2.87 14.32
N SER A 8 23.72 2.25 13.21
CA SER A 8 23.85 2.88 11.89
C SER A 8 22.66 3.79 11.53
N ASP A 9 22.93 4.92 10.87
CA ASP A 9 21.93 5.79 10.20
C ASP A 9 21.25 5.01 9.06
N ARG A 10 20.36 4.08 9.41
CA ARG A 10 19.67 3.22 8.45
C ARG A 10 18.76 4.08 7.59
N LYS A 11 18.90 3.93 6.27
CA LYS A 11 18.09 4.61 5.26
C LYS A 11 17.31 3.59 4.43
N LEU A 12 16.04 3.86 4.17
CA LEU A 12 15.17 3.05 3.33
C LEU A 12 14.54 3.94 2.25
N CYS A 13 14.65 3.54 0.97
CA CYS A 13 13.92 4.19 -0.11
C CYS A 13 12.96 3.18 -0.76
N ILE A 14 11.68 3.50 -0.78
CA ILE A 14 10.61 2.68 -1.38
C ILE A 14 10.08 3.38 -2.62
N ILE A 15 10.17 2.70 -3.76
CA ILE A 15 9.60 3.18 -5.02
C ILE A 15 8.14 2.74 -5.12
N VAL A 16 7.22 3.71 -5.02
CA VAL A 16 5.79 3.48 -5.16
C VAL A 16 5.40 3.72 -6.61
N SER A 17 5.35 2.63 -7.39
CA SER A 17 5.05 2.68 -8.84
C SER A 17 3.62 2.26 -9.20
N LYS A 18 2.89 1.63 -8.27
CA LYS A 18 1.54 1.09 -8.47
C LYS A 18 0.51 1.96 -7.76
N GLY A 19 -0.56 2.32 -8.48
CA GLY A 19 -1.71 3.07 -7.96
C GLY A 19 -2.93 2.21 -7.64
N THR A 20 -2.79 0.88 -7.56
CA THR A 20 -3.87 0.00 -7.12
C THR A 20 -3.85 -0.14 -5.61
N LEU A 21 -4.99 -0.48 -5.00
CA LEU A 21 -5.12 -0.63 -3.56
C LEU A 21 -4.13 -1.69 -3.03
N ASP A 22 -4.08 -2.85 -3.67
CA ASP A 22 -3.17 -3.95 -3.35
C ASP A 22 -1.68 -3.64 -3.60
N GLY A 23 -1.38 -2.68 -4.47
CA GLY A 23 0.00 -2.22 -4.71
C GLY A 23 0.47 -1.16 -3.71
N ALA A 24 -0.44 -0.32 -3.22
CA ALA A 24 -0.12 0.77 -2.29
C ALA A 24 0.18 0.25 -0.87
N TYR A 25 -0.67 -0.64 -0.34
CA TYR A 25 -0.59 -1.10 1.06
C TYR A 25 0.77 -1.69 1.46
N PRO A 26 1.39 -2.58 0.67
CA PRO A 26 2.70 -3.11 1.02
C PRO A 26 3.76 -2.01 1.23
N SER A 27 3.74 -0.98 0.39
CA SER A 27 4.68 0.13 0.48
C SER A 27 4.44 0.99 1.73
N LEU A 28 3.17 1.31 2.02
CA LEU A 28 2.79 2.12 3.18
C LEU A 28 3.03 1.39 4.50
N ILE A 29 2.72 0.09 4.58
CA ILE A 29 2.96 -0.74 5.76
C ILE A 29 4.47 -0.83 6.04
N MET A 30 5.29 -1.11 5.03
CA MET A 30 6.74 -1.18 5.21
C MET A 30 7.33 0.17 5.59
N ALA A 31 6.88 1.27 4.98
CA ALA A 31 7.33 2.61 5.32
C ALA A 31 6.97 2.96 6.77
N ASN A 32 5.75 2.65 7.20
CA ASN A 32 5.28 2.96 8.55
C ASN A 32 6.05 2.15 9.60
N ALA A 33 6.30 0.87 9.34
CA ALA A 33 7.11 0.05 10.22
C ALA A 33 8.57 0.55 10.29
N ALA A 34 9.16 0.94 9.16
CA ALA A 34 10.53 1.46 9.12
C ALA A 34 10.64 2.81 9.86
N ALA A 35 9.72 3.74 9.60
CA ALA A 35 9.67 5.03 10.27
C ALA A 35 9.48 4.89 11.79
N ALA A 36 8.59 3.97 12.22
CA ALA A 36 8.39 3.68 13.64
C ALA A 36 9.64 3.10 14.33
N GLU A 37 10.52 2.42 13.59
CA GLU A 37 11.81 1.89 14.06
C GLU A 37 12.96 2.90 13.92
N GLY A 38 12.66 4.17 13.63
CA GLY A 38 13.65 5.25 13.50
C GLY A 38 14.54 5.14 12.26
N ILE A 39 14.09 4.42 11.22
CA ILE A 39 14.80 4.35 9.93
C ILE A 39 14.42 5.57 9.08
N ASP A 40 15.43 6.30 8.58
CA ASP A 40 15.25 7.42 7.65
C ASP A 40 14.62 6.90 6.35
N THR A 41 13.33 7.16 6.16
CA THR A 41 12.50 6.48 5.17
C THR A 41 12.01 7.46 4.10
N HIS A 42 12.31 7.16 2.84
CA HIS A 42 11.89 7.94 1.69
C HIS A 42 10.91 7.15 0.81
N LEU A 43 9.78 7.77 0.47
CA LEU A 43 8.82 7.25 -0.50
C LEU A 43 8.94 8.01 -1.81
N PHE A 44 9.34 7.32 -2.88
CA PHE A 44 9.42 7.88 -4.23
C PHE A 44 8.21 7.44 -5.06
N PHE A 45 7.24 8.33 -5.21
CA PHE A 45 6.03 8.09 -6.00
C PHE A 45 6.29 8.35 -7.48
N THR A 46 5.95 7.39 -8.33
CA THR A 46 6.16 7.50 -9.78
C THR A 46 5.10 6.75 -10.59
N PHE A 47 4.92 7.14 -11.86
CA PHE A 47 3.90 6.60 -12.76
C PHE A 47 2.50 6.57 -12.11
N TRP A 48 1.91 5.39 -12.00
CA TRP A 48 0.60 5.17 -11.39
C TRP A 48 0.61 5.36 -9.87
N GLY A 49 1.77 5.26 -9.22
CA GLY A 49 1.91 5.51 -7.79
C GLY A 49 1.59 6.96 -7.39
N MET A 50 1.59 7.91 -8.34
CA MET A 50 1.13 9.28 -8.10
C MET A 50 -0.32 9.35 -7.61
N ASP A 51 -1.15 8.35 -7.94
CA ASP A 51 -2.53 8.29 -7.51
C ASP A 51 -2.65 8.07 -5.98
N VAL A 52 -1.62 7.48 -5.35
CA VAL A 52 -1.54 7.28 -3.89
C VAL A 52 -1.39 8.59 -3.14
N ILE A 53 -0.73 9.61 -3.72
CA ILE A 53 -0.53 10.93 -3.09
C ILE A 53 -1.48 12.01 -3.63
N THR A 54 -2.28 11.69 -4.65
CA THR A 54 -3.22 12.65 -5.23
C THR A 54 -4.48 12.71 -4.37
N LYS A 55 -4.72 13.84 -3.67
CA LYS A 55 -5.87 14.03 -2.75
C LYS A 55 -7.24 13.63 -3.33
N LYS A 56 -7.45 13.80 -4.63
CA LYS A 56 -8.72 13.45 -5.31
C LYS A 56 -8.90 11.95 -5.59
N LYS A 57 -7.83 11.17 -5.46
CA LYS A 57 -7.71 9.77 -5.90
C LYS A 57 -7.31 8.80 -4.78
N MET A 58 -6.53 9.23 -3.79
CA MET A 58 -5.96 8.37 -2.73
C MET A 58 -7.01 7.57 -1.94
N ASP A 59 -8.24 8.08 -1.82
CA ASP A 59 -9.39 7.42 -1.17
C ASP A 59 -10.13 6.42 -2.08
N LYS A 60 -9.85 6.47 -3.39
CA LYS A 60 -10.56 5.75 -4.46
C LYS A 60 -9.74 4.69 -5.15
N LEU A 61 -8.57 4.33 -4.61
CA LEU A 61 -7.78 3.24 -5.16
C LEU A 61 -8.58 1.94 -5.13
N SER A 62 -8.38 1.13 -6.17
CA SER A 62 -9.12 -0.12 -6.40
C SER A 62 -8.17 -1.27 -6.70
N VAL A 63 -8.66 -2.49 -6.52
CA VAL A 63 -7.96 -3.72 -6.91
C VAL A 63 -8.34 -4.05 -8.35
N THR A 64 -7.35 -4.45 -9.14
CA THR A 64 -7.56 -4.99 -10.50
C THR A 64 -7.49 -6.52 -10.44
N PRO A 65 -8.62 -7.26 -10.47
CA PRO A 65 -8.60 -8.72 -10.39
C PRO A 65 -8.12 -9.38 -11.69
N VAL A 66 -8.34 -8.74 -12.85
CA VAL A 66 -7.93 -9.29 -14.15
C VAL A 66 -6.40 -9.32 -14.25
N GLY A 67 -5.85 -10.52 -14.44
CA GLY A 67 -4.41 -10.73 -14.52
C GLY A 67 -3.69 -10.64 -13.17
N ASN A 68 -4.42 -10.48 -12.06
CA ASN A 68 -3.85 -10.50 -10.72
C ASN A 68 -3.88 -11.93 -10.17
N THR A 69 -2.73 -12.59 -10.23
CA THR A 69 -2.54 -13.98 -9.76
C THR A 69 -2.53 -14.10 -8.24
N SER A 70 -2.42 -12.99 -7.52
CA SER A 70 -2.42 -12.99 -6.05
C SER A 70 -3.84 -13.01 -5.47
N MET A 71 -4.85 -12.73 -6.30
CA MET A 71 -6.25 -12.78 -5.87
C MET A 71 -6.74 -14.23 -5.84
N PRO A 72 -7.46 -14.66 -4.77
CA PRO A 72 -8.06 -15.99 -4.67
C PRO A 72 -9.35 -16.09 -5.50
N ILE A 73 -9.35 -15.52 -6.71
CA ILE A 73 -10.46 -15.52 -7.65
C ILE A 73 -10.04 -16.36 -8.85
N PRO A 74 -10.85 -17.35 -9.27
CA PRO A 74 -10.60 -18.07 -10.52
C PRO A 74 -10.42 -17.08 -11.68
N GLN A 75 -9.30 -17.15 -12.41
CA GLN A 75 -8.97 -16.16 -13.45
C GLN A 75 -10.02 -16.08 -14.57
N ALA A 76 -10.76 -17.17 -14.81
CA ALA A 76 -11.90 -17.18 -15.72
C ALA A 76 -13.05 -16.24 -15.28
N LEU A 77 -13.17 -15.96 -13.98
CA LEU A 77 -14.18 -15.06 -13.42
C LEU A 77 -13.67 -13.62 -13.24
N ALA A 78 -12.36 -13.39 -13.25
CA ALA A 78 -11.79 -12.07 -13.08
C ALA A 78 -12.33 -10.97 -14.05
N PRO A 79 -12.60 -11.25 -15.35
CA PRO A 79 -13.14 -10.24 -16.27
C PRO A 79 -14.66 -10.01 -16.13
N MET A 80 -15.35 -10.72 -15.23
CA MET A 80 -16.79 -10.55 -15.06
C MET A 80 -17.15 -9.13 -14.57
N PRO A 81 -18.21 -8.50 -15.12
CA PRO A 81 -18.65 -7.18 -14.68
C PRO A 81 -18.91 -7.14 -13.17
N GLY A 82 -18.38 -6.11 -12.50
CA GLY A 82 -18.55 -5.92 -11.04
C GLY A 82 -17.51 -6.63 -10.16
N MET A 83 -16.69 -7.55 -10.70
CA MET A 83 -15.68 -8.26 -9.91
C MET A 83 -14.60 -7.33 -9.33
N ALA A 84 -14.22 -6.28 -10.05
CA ALA A 84 -13.27 -5.28 -9.54
C ALA A 84 -13.82 -4.52 -8.33
N THR A 85 -15.07 -4.08 -8.39
CA THR A 85 -15.75 -3.40 -7.28
C THR A 85 -15.91 -4.33 -6.09
N MET A 86 -16.33 -5.58 -6.32
CA MET A 86 -16.46 -6.59 -5.27
C MET A 86 -15.12 -6.85 -4.59
N SER A 87 -14.06 -7.10 -5.36
CA SER A 87 -12.70 -7.35 -4.86
C SER A 87 -12.19 -6.17 -4.04
N THR A 88 -12.39 -4.95 -4.53
CA THR A 88 -12.01 -3.73 -3.83
C THR A 88 -12.75 -3.59 -2.50
N LYS A 89 -14.07 -3.84 -2.50
CA LYS A 89 -14.88 -3.77 -1.28
C LYS A 89 -14.47 -4.84 -0.26
N MET A 90 -14.19 -6.06 -0.72
CA MET A 90 -13.70 -7.13 0.14
C MET A 90 -12.35 -6.78 0.77
N MET A 91 -11.40 -6.28 -0.01
CA MET A 91 -10.09 -5.88 0.51
C MET A 91 -10.21 -4.74 1.52
N LYS A 92 -10.95 -3.66 1.20
CA LYS A 92 -11.19 -2.54 2.13
C LYS A 92 -11.85 -3.02 3.43
N LYS A 93 -12.78 -3.98 3.33
CA LYS A 93 -13.40 -4.59 4.51
C LYS A 93 -12.39 -5.36 5.35
N GLN A 94 -11.54 -6.19 4.75
CA GLN A 94 -10.52 -6.96 5.47
C GLN A 94 -9.48 -6.05 6.16
N ILE A 95 -9.07 -4.97 5.49
CA ILE A 95 -8.20 -3.94 6.07
C ILE A 95 -8.85 -3.34 7.33
N SER A 96 -10.10 -2.92 7.21
CA SER A 96 -10.85 -2.34 8.33
C SER A 96 -11.11 -3.35 9.45
N ASP A 97 -11.39 -4.62 9.13
CA ASP A 97 -11.60 -5.69 10.12
C ASP A 97 -10.30 -6.02 10.90
N LEU A 98 -9.14 -5.62 10.38
CA LEU A 98 -7.82 -5.76 11.01
C LEU A 98 -7.33 -4.48 11.69
N ASP A 99 -8.17 -3.44 11.80
CA ASP A 99 -7.80 -2.11 12.33
C ASP A 99 -6.56 -1.51 11.63
N VAL A 100 -6.39 -1.81 10.34
CA VAL A 100 -5.32 -1.23 9.53
C VAL A 100 -5.81 0.12 8.97
N PRO A 101 -5.00 1.20 9.08
CA PRO A 101 -5.32 2.51 8.53
C PRO A 101 -5.66 2.47 7.04
N ASP A 102 -6.51 3.41 6.60
CA ASP A 102 -6.72 3.60 5.17
C ASP A 102 -5.56 4.36 4.50
N VAL A 103 -5.58 4.50 3.17
CA VAL A 103 -4.47 5.14 2.45
C VAL A 103 -4.26 6.60 2.86
N PRO A 104 -5.30 7.47 2.88
CA PRO A 104 -5.17 8.81 3.43
C PRO A 104 -4.59 8.86 4.85
N GLU A 105 -5.07 8.00 5.75
CA GLU A 105 -4.61 7.93 7.13
C GLU A 105 -3.14 7.50 7.21
N PHE A 106 -2.73 6.48 6.46
CA PHE A 106 -1.31 6.10 6.35
C PHE A 106 -0.44 7.26 5.86
N MET A 107 -0.90 8.01 4.86
CA MET A 107 -0.14 9.15 4.34
C MET A 107 0.00 10.28 5.36
N GLU A 108 -1.02 10.50 6.18
CA GLU A 108 -0.98 11.46 7.30
C GLU A 108 0.00 10.99 8.37
N MET A 109 -0.14 9.74 8.84
CA MET A 109 0.78 9.14 9.81
C MET A 109 2.24 9.20 9.37
N LEU A 110 2.53 8.86 8.11
CA LEU A 110 3.87 8.89 7.55
C LEU A 110 4.41 10.32 7.45
N SER A 111 3.57 11.28 7.08
CA SER A 111 3.96 12.69 7.02
C SER A 111 4.25 13.28 8.41
N ASP A 112 3.60 12.78 9.46
CA ASP A 112 3.82 13.23 10.84
C ASP A 112 5.09 12.65 11.45
N MET A 113 5.56 11.48 10.96
CA MET A 113 6.79 10.83 11.42
C MET A 113 8.07 11.49 10.89
N GLY A 114 7.98 12.34 9.86
CA GLY A 114 9.11 13.07 9.27
C GLY A 114 9.47 12.61 7.87
#